data_AF-A0A358CTJ7-F1
#
_entry.id   AF-A0A358CTJ7-F1
#
_cell.length_a   1.000
_cell.length_b   1.000
_cell.length_c   1.000
_cell.angle_alpha   90.00
_cell.angle_beta   90.00
_cell.angle_gamma   90.00
#
_symmetry.space_group_name_H-M   'P 1'
#
loop_
_entity.id
_entity.type
_entity.pdbx_description
1 polymer ?
#
loop_
_entity_poly.entity_id
_entity_poly.type
_entity_poly.pdbx_seq_one_letter_code
_entity_poly.pdbx_strand_id
1 'polypeptide(L)'
;MSEDTDNQSDTRPSTYSLDASLGCINIGIATASFIHMLSFPWWMSMITGQLLLAATLLLLFFPRSILALCLFLLFSLTFWFQRLPFVPNHIFFEMLIHASMMGTVLAVTACNWKKHLPSVELRAAIYEQMRPVITSSLIIMYLFTVLHKLNWDFLNPAVSCAVSMHKELAASVPIIPSSEWTQWPTIIGTLFIELAIPIGLWWRTTRVATVILGLLFHWFLALHPHGGIYSFSHLLYALYAVFLFSSHDNPFQIWQRIPKFGVLAAKLAAVFVFGLACFLQIHAYQTGGGFLIANAIGFYAWLLFALWLTATYAPMLRKAGWRSAPEPMGRP
;
A
#
# COMPACT_ATOMS: atom_id res chain seq x y z
N MET A 1 14.80 -49.67 -40.01
CA MET A 1 15.49 -48.43 -40.45
C MET A 1 14.40 -47.52 -41.00
N SER A 2 13.88 -46.48 -40.36
CA SER A 2 14.00 -45.87 -39.02
C SER A 2 12.57 -45.44 -38.64
N GLU A 3 12.10 -45.59 -37.40
CA GLU A 3 12.13 -44.55 -36.36
C GLU A 3 12.13 -43.11 -36.91
N ASP A 4 10.99 -42.44 -36.74
CA ASP A 4 10.95 -40.98 -36.54
C ASP A 4 9.92 -40.71 -35.45
N THR A 5 10.43 -40.81 -34.24
CA THR A 5 9.84 -40.36 -32.98
C THR A 5 9.99 -38.85 -32.84
N ASP A 6 9.00 -38.25 -32.19
CA ASP A 6 9.12 -37.08 -31.33
C ASP A 6 9.85 -35.84 -31.84
N ASN A 7 9.05 -34.86 -32.27
CA ASN A 7 9.37 -33.47 -31.96
C ASN A 7 8.10 -32.72 -31.52
N GLN A 8 7.47 -33.20 -30.45
CA GLN A 8 6.68 -32.32 -29.59
C GLN A 8 7.66 -31.40 -28.87
N SER A 9 7.79 -30.19 -29.41
CA SER A 9 8.44 -29.09 -28.74
C SER A 9 7.74 -28.85 -27.40
N ASP A 10 8.37 -29.34 -26.34
CA ASP A 10 8.03 -29.14 -24.94
C ASP A 10 8.10 -27.64 -24.62
N THR A 11 7.03 -26.91 -24.93
CA THR A 11 6.82 -25.56 -24.41
C THR A 11 6.58 -25.73 -22.92
N ARG A 12 7.65 -25.71 -22.13
CA ARG A 12 7.55 -25.57 -20.67
C ARG A 12 6.57 -24.43 -20.39
N PRO A 13 5.43 -24.68 -19.72
CA PRO A 13 4.62 -23.59 -19.25
C PRO A 13 5.52 -22.77 -18.33
N SER A 14 5.76 -21.51 -18.69
CA SER A 14 6.45 -20.58 -17.79
C SER A 14 5.75 -20.69 -16.44
N THR A 15 6.48 -21.13 -15.42
CA THR A 15 5.97 -21.41 -14.08
C THR A 15 5.49 -20.10 -13.44
N TYR A 16 4.28 -19.68 -13.80
CA TYR A 16 3.59 -18.56 -13.17
C TYR A 16 3.32 -18.96 -11.72
N SER A 17 3.87 -18.20 -10.77
CA SER A 17 3.59 -18.36 -9.34
C SER A 17 2.20 -17.78 -9.10
N LEU A 18 1.16 -18.61 -9.25
CA LEU A 18 -0.27 -18.29 -9.10
C LEU A 18 -0.67 -17.59 -7.78
N ASP A 19 0.26 -17.39 -6.86
CA ASP A 19 0.06 -16.88 -5.51
C ASP A 19 1.05 -15.77 -5.11
N ALA A 20 1.91 -15.30 -6.03
CA ALA A 20 2.91 -14.28 -5.71
C ALA A 20 2.27 -12.94 -5.32
N SER A 21 1.14 -12.59 -5.91
CA SER A 21 0.42 -11.33 -5.65
C SER A 21 -0.16 -11.23 -4.24
N LEU A 22 -0.63 -12.35 -3.66
CA LEU A 22 -1.01 -12.39 -2.25
C LEU A 22 0.20 -12.08 -1.35
N GLY A 23 1.37 -12.63 -1.68
CA GLY A 23 2.62 -12.31 -0.99
C GLY A 23 2.97 -10.82 -1.09
N CYS A 24 2.78 -10.20 -2.25
CA CYS A 24 3.05 -8.78 -2.46
C CYS A 24 2.16 -7.89 -1.59
N ILE A 25 0.85 -8.11 -1.58
CA ILE A 25 -0.06 -7.31 -0.74
C ILE A 25 0.24 -7.53 0.75
N ASN A 26 0.55 -8.76 1.16
CA ASN A 26 0.88 -9.10 2.54
C ASN A 26 2.15 -8.41 3.04
N ILE A 27 3.21 -8.33 2.21
CA ILE A 27 4.40 -7.54 2.55
C ILE A 27 4.05 -6.05 2.59
N GLY A 28 3.23 -5.57 1.64
CA GLY A 28 2.76 -4.18 1.61
C GLY A 28 2.10 -3.76 2.93
N ILE A 29 1.08 -4.49 3.39
CA ILE A 29 0.39 -4.19 4.65
C ILE A 29 1.27 -4.41 5.89
N ALA A 30 2.21 -5.36 5.86
CA ALA A 30 3.17 -5.53 6.95
C ALA A 30 4.10 -4.30 7.08
N THR A 31 4.61 -3.79 5.95
CA THR A 31 5.40 -2.55 5.96
C THR A 31 4.56 -1.32 6.30
N ALA A 32 3.27 -1.28 5.91
CA ALA A 32 2.34 -0.24 6.36
C ALA A 32 2.19 -0.25 7.88
N SER A 33 2.02 -1.42 8.49
CA SER A 33 1.96 -1.58 9.95
C SER A 33 3.23 -1.05 10.65
N PHE A 34 4.43 -1.29 10.10
CA PHE A 34 5.66 -0.67 10.61
C PHE A 34 5.61 0.86 10.57
N ILE A 35 5.15 1.45 9.47
CA ILE A 35 5.03 2.91 9.36
C ILE A 35 3.95 3.47 10.29
N HIS A 36 2.83 2.78 10.46
CA HIS A 36 1.82 3.14 11.46
C HIS A 36 2.40 3.11 12.88
N MET A 37 3.21 2.11 13.21
CA MET A 37 3.88 2.00 14.51
C MET A 37 4.93 3.11 14.75
N LEU A 38 5.59 3.60 13.69
CA LEU A 38 6.49 4.77 13.77
C LEU A 38 5.73 6.10 13.91
N SER A 39 4.49 6.15 13.40
CA SER A 39 3.63 7.34 13.45
C SER A 39 2.85 7.45 14.75
N PHE A 40 2.46 6.31 15.32
CA PHE A 40 1.59 6.21 16.49
C PHE A 40 2.26 5.32 17.55
N PRO A 41 2.89 5.89 18.60
CA PRO A 41 3.70 5.12 19.57
C PRO A 41 2.88 4.24 20.52
N TRP A 42 1.55 4.22 20.37
CA TRP A 42 0.58 3.53 21.22
C TRP A 42 0.77 2.02 21.38
N TRP A 43 1.49 1.39 20.45
CA TRP A 43 1.74 -0.04 20.46
C TRP A 43 2.78 -0.46 21.50
N MET A 44 3.71 0.43 21.86
CA MET A 44 4.83 0.09 22.75
C MET A 44 4.37 -0.27 24.16
N SER A 45 3.31 0.38 24.65
CA SER A 45 2.81 0.21 26.02
C SER A 45 1.67 -0.81 26.15
N MET A 46 1.21 -1.42 25.05
CA MET A 46 0.06 -2.34 25.06
C MET A 46 0.43 -3.73 24.58
N ILE A 47 -0.05 -4.75 25.30
CA ILE A 47 0.12 -6.16 24.92
C ILE A 47 -0.48 -6.41 23.52
N THR A 48 -1.65 -5.83 23.20
CA THR A 48 -2.26 -5.94 21.87
C THR A 48 -1.39 -5.32 20.78
N GLY A 49 -0.65 -4.25 21.08
CA GLY A 49 0.31 -3.64 20.17
C GLY A 49 1.56 -4.50 19.95
N GLN A 50 2.07 -5.13 21.00
CA GLN A 50 3.20 -6.07 20.91
C GLN A 50 2.82 -7.35 20.14
N LEU A 51 1.59 -7.84 20.32
CA LEU A 51 1.04 -8.96 19.55
C LEU A 51 0.86 -8.58 18.07
N LEU A 52 0.41 -7.36 17.78
CA LEU A 52 0.36 -6.84 16.41
C LEU A 52 1.77 -6.77 15.78
N LEU A 53 2.79 -6.34 16.51
CA LEU A 53 4.18 -6.35 16.03
C LEU A 53 4.64 -7.79 15.72
N ALA A 54 4.42 -8.74 16.63
CA ALA A 54 4.77 -10.14 16.42
C ALA A 54 4.08 -10.73 15.17
N ALA A 55 2.79 -10.44 14.99
CA ALA A 55 2.04 -10.88 13.81
C ALA A 55 2.48 -10.18 12.51
N THR A 56 2.87 -8.91 12.59
CA THR A 56 3.47 -8.16 11.47
C THR A 56 4.78 -8.80 11.02
N LEU A 57 5.66 -9.15 11.97
CA LEU A 57 6.90 -9.86 11.69
C LEU A 57 6.62 -11.23 11.06
N LEU A 58 5.69 -12.00 11.64
CA LEU A 58 5.29 -13.30 11.10
C LEU A 58 4.81 -13.17 9.64
N LEU A 59 3.98 -12.16 9.34
CA LEU A 59 3.49 -11.90 7.99
C LEU A 59 4.62 -11.50 7.02
N LEU A 60 5.57 -10.67 7.46
CA LEU A 60 6.73 -10.28 6.66
C LEU A 60 7.63 -11.48 6.31
N PHE A 61 7.88 -12.38 7.27
CA PHE A 61 8.69 -13.57 7.04
C PHE A 61 7.96 -14.66 6.26
N PHE A 62 6.65 -14.79 6.44
CA PHE A 62 5.81 -15.79 5.77
C PHE A 62 4.67 -15.14 4.97
N PRO A 63 4.97 -14.34 3.94
CA PRO A 63 3.99 -13.51 3.26
C PRO A 63 2.96 -14.31 2.45
N ARG A 64 3.21 -15.60 2.21
CA ARG A 64 2.26 -16.51 1.55
C ARG A 64 1.43 -17.32 2.55
N SER A 65 1.65 -17.18 3.85
CA SER A 65 0.91 -17.94 4.86
C SER A 65 -0.46 -17.30 5.13
N ILE A 66 -1.54 -18.04 4.86
CA ILE A 66 -2.90 -17.62 5.20
C ILE A 66 -3.04 -17.47 6.72
N LEU A 67 -2.42 -18.36 7.51
CA LEU A 67 -2.43 -18.26 8.96
C LEU A 67 -1.76 -16.98 9.46
N ALA A 68 -0.59 -16.63 8.90
CA ALA A 68 0.09 -15.39 9.26
C ALA A 68 -0.76 -14.15 8.93
N LEU A 69 -1.43 -14.18 7.77
CA LEU A 69 -2.37 -13.12 7.37
C LEU A 69 -3.55 -13.03 8.37
N CYS A 70 -4.19 -14.14 8.72
CA CYS A 70 -5.29 -14.13 9.68
C CYS A 70 -4.85 -13.60 11.06
N LEU A 71 -3.70 -14.03 11.56
CA LEU A 71 -3.16 -13.53 12.83
C LEU A 71 -2.91 -12.02 12.77
N PHE A 72 -2.28 -11.53 11.70
CA PHE A 72 -2.07 -10.10 11.49
C PHE A 72 -3.40 -9.32 11.48
N LEU A 73 -4.36 -9.75 10.67
CA LEU A 73 -5.66 -9.10 10.55
C LEU A 73 -6.42 -9.07 11.88
N LEU A 74 -6.42 -10.19 12.62
CA LEU A 74 -7.04 -10.29 13.93
C LEU A 74 -6.43 -9.28 14.91
N PHE A 75 -5.11 -9.32 15.10
CA PHE A 75 -4.46 -8.42 16.05
C PHE A 75 -4.51 -6.95 15.63
N SER A 76 -4.49 -6.67 14.33
CA SER A 76 -4.65 -5.30 13.81
C SER A 76 -6.04 -4.75 14.14
N LEU A 77 -7.09 -5.53 13.87
CA LEU A 77 -8.47 -5.15 14.20
C LEU A 77 -8.66 -4.97 15.69
N THR A 78 -8.17 -5.90 16.52
CA THR A 78 -8.28 -5.80 17.98
C THR A 78 -7.55 -4.57 18.52
N PHE A 79 -6.32 -4.32 18.07
CA PHE A 79 -5.52 -3.19 18.54
C PHE A 79 -6.19 -1.85 18.20
N TRP A 80 -6.61 -1.66 16.95
CA TRP A 80 -7.20 -0.39 16.53
C TRP A 80 -8.62 -0.19 17.06
N PHE A 81 -9.39 -1.26 17.25
CA PHE A 81 -10.72 -1.17 17.87
C PHE A 81 -10.65 -0.61 19.30
N GLN A 82 -9.63 -1.01 20.08
CA GLN A 82 -9.40 -0.48 21.43
C GLN A 82 -9.04 1.02 21.47
N ARG A 83 -8.70 1.61 20.32
CA ARG A 83 -8.34 3.02 20.19
C ARG A 83 -9.49 3.89 19.67
N LEU A 84 -10.62 3.31 19.29
CA LEU A 84 -11.82 4.08 18.95
C LEU A 84 -12.33 4.85 20.19
N PRO A 85 -12.83 6.09 20.03
CA PRO A 85 -13.01 6.86 18.79
C PRO A 85 -11.82 7.77 18.42
N PHE A 86 -10.64 7.57 19.02
CA PHE A 86 -9.48 8.49 18.88
C PHE A 86 -8.55 8.17 17.70
N VAL A 87 -8.94 7.23 16.82
CA VAL A 87 -8.14 6.88 15.65
C VAL A 87 -8.38 7.89 14.51
N PRO A 88 -7.34 8.26 13.74
CA PRO A 88 -7.53 9.02 12.51
C PRO A 88 -8.40 8.28 11.49
N ASN A 89 -9.13 9.02 10.65
CA ASN A 89 -10.02 8.47 9.63
C ASN A 89 -9.37 7.43 8.71
N HIS A 90 -8.09 7.60 8.38
CA HIS A 90 -7.38 6.65 7.53
C HIS A 90 -7.09 5.30 8.23
N ILE A 91 -6.89 5.31 9.55
CA ILE A 91 -6.76 4.08 10.36
C ILE A 91 -8.13 3.38 10.44
N PHE A 92 -9.21 4.15 10.59
CA PHE A 92 -10.55 3.59 10.52
C PHE A 92 -10.82 2.94 9.15
N PHE A 93 -10.43 3.60 8.05
CA PHE A 93 -10.48 3.01 6.72
C PHE A 93 -9.65 1.71 6.61
N GLU A 94 -8.43 1.70 7.14
CA GLU A 94 -7.58 0.50 7.21
C GLU A 94 -8.26 -0.64 7.97
N MET A 95 -8.93 -0.37 9.09
CA MET A 95 -9.72 -1.36 9.82
C MET A 95 -10.82 -1.97 8.93
N LEU A 96 -11.53 -1.16 8.14
CA LEU A 96 -12.54 -1.66 7.20
C LEU A 96 -11.92 -2.54 6.12
N ILE A 97 -10.74 -2.16 5.60
CA ILE A 97 -9.98 -2.99 4.67
C ILE A 97 -9.61 -4.32 5.34
N HIS A 98 -9.01 -4.31 6.53
CA HIS A 98 -8.62 -5.53 7.25
C HIS A 98 -9.81 -6.44 7.59
N ALA A 99 -10.94 -5.86 7.98
CA ALA A 99 -12.18 -6.62 8.21
C ALA A 99 -12.68 -7.26 6.91
N SER A 100 -12.64 -6.53 5.79
CA SER A 100 -13.03 -7.06 4.48
C SER A 100 -12.09 -8.16 3.97
N MET A 101 -10.78 -8.03 4.24
CA MET A 101 -9.79 -9.05 3.93
C MET A 101 -10.04 -10.32 4.74
N MET A 102 -10.28 -10.18 6.06
CA MET A 102 -10.62 -11.30 6.94
C MET A 102 -11.90 -12.00 6.47
N GLY A 103 -12.95 -11.22 6.19
CA GLY A 103 -14.21 -11.74 5.65
C GLY A 103 -14.01 -12.51 4.34
N THR A 104 -13.14 -12.01 3.45
CA THR A 104 -12.80 -12.69 2.19
C THR A 104 -12.10 -14.02 2.44
N VAL A 105 -11.09 -14.05 3.32
CA VAL A 105 -10.38 -15.29 3.66
C VAL A 105 -11.35 -16.33 4.21
N LEU A 106 -12.22 -15.94 5.14
CA LEU A 106 -13.23 -16.82 5.74
C LEU A 106 -14.23 -17.33 4.69
N ALA A 107 -14.79 -16.43 3.86
CA ALA A 107 -15.76 -16.79 2.84
C ALA A 107 -15.18 -17.74 1.79
N VAL A 108 -14.00 -17.43 1.23
CA VAL A 108 -13.35 -18.26 0.21
C VAL A 108 -12.96 -19.63 0.79
N THR A 109 -12.44 -19.67 2.02
CA THR A 109 -12.08 -20.94 2.68
C THR A 109 -13.33 -21.78 2.95
N ALA A 110 -14.41 -21.18 3.46
CA ALA A 110 -15.67 -21.90 3.74
C ALA A 110 -16.32 -22.44 2.45
N CYS A 111 -16.43 -21.62 1.39
CA CYS A 111 -17.02 -22.02 0.12
C CYS A 111 -16.25 -23.13 -0.60
N ASN A 112 -14.94 -23.24 -0.35
CA ASN A 112 -14.08 -24.25 -0.98
C ASN A 112 -13.66 -25.39 -0.03
N TRP A 113 -14.17 -25.41 1.20
CA TRP A 113 -13.82 -26.42 2.21
C TRP A 113 -13.99 -27.86 1.69
N LYS A 114 -15.11 -28.14 1.01
CA LYS A 114 -15.38 -29.46 0.44
C LYS A 114 -14.52 -29.82 -0.76
N LYS A 115 -14.00 -28.82 -1.48
CA LYS A 115 -13.24 -29.00 -2.72
C LYS A 115 -11.77 -29.34 -2.49
N HIS A 116 -11.27 -29.24 -1.25
CA HIS A 116 -9.89 -29.55 -0.87
C HIS A 116 -8.86 -28.94 -1.83
N LEU A 117 -9.04 -27.65 -2.16
CA LEU A 117 -8.15 -26.96 -3.09
C LEU A 117 -6.69 -27.02 -2.62
N PRO A 118 -5.74 -27.25 -3.53
CA PRO A 118 -4.32 -27.07 -3.25
C PRO A 118 -4.07 -25.67 -2.66
N SER A 119 -3.12 -25.58 -1.73
CA SER A 119 -2.89 -24.32 -1.01
C SER A 119 -2.52 -23.14 -1.93
N VAL A 120 -1.89 -23.40 -3.08
CA VAL A 120 -1.54 -22.38 -4.08
C VAL A 120 -2.81 -21.79 -4.71
N GLU A 121 -3.74 -22.65 -5.15
CA GLU A 121 -5.01 -22.23 -5.75
C GLU A 121 -5.91 -21.52 -4.73
N LEU A 122 -5.93 -21.99 -3.48
CA LEU A 122 -6.66 -21.31 -2.42
C LEU A 122 -6.16 -19.87 -2.20
N ARG A 123 -4.83 -19.67 -2.20
CA ARG A 123 -4.24 -18.33 -2.09
C ARG A 123 -4.55 -17.44 -3.29
N ALA A 124 -4.51 -18.01 -4.50
CA ALA A 124 -4.89 -17.32 -5.73
C ALA A 124 -6.35 -16.84 -5.66
N ALA A 125 -7.25 -17.74 -5.27
CA ALA A 125 -8.68 -17.45 -5.13
C ALA A 125 -8.97 -16.39 -4.06
N ILE A 126 -8.30 -16.48 -2.89
CA ILE A 126 -8.41 -15.45 -1.84
C ILE A 126 -8.01 -14.08 -2.40
N TYR A 127 -6.87 -13.99 -3.10
CA TYR A 127 -6.39 -12.72 -3.65
C TYR A 127 -7.34 -12.15 -4.72
N GLU A 128 -7.79 -12.98 -5.67
CA GLU A 128 -8.71 -12.53 -6.72
C GLU A 128 -10.03 -12.03 -6.15
N GLN A 129 -10.52 -12.63 -5.06
CA GLN A 129 -11.78 -12.21 -4.44
C GLN A 129 -11.61 -10.99 -3.53
N MET A 130 -10.41 -10.81 -2.97
CA MET A 130 -10.07 -9.65 -2.15
C MET A 130 -9.88 -8.39 -3.00
N ARG A 131 -9.30 -8.55 -4.19
CA ARG A 131 -8.98 -7.48 -5.13
C ARG A 131 -10.16 -6.54 -5.46
N PRO A 132 -11.35 -7.01 -5.90
CA PRO A 132 -12.48 -6.12 -6.21
C PRO A 132 -13.01 -5.40 -4.97
N VAL A 133 -12.93 -6.02 -3.79
CA VAL A 133 -13.37 -5.42 -2.52
C VAL A 133 -12.45 -4.24 -2.17
N ILE A 134 -11.13 -4.47 -2.13
CA ILE A 134 -10.15 -3.40 -1.86
C ILE A 134 -10.22 -2.30 -2.93
N THR A 135 -10.35 -2.68 -4.21
CA THR A 135 -10.51 -1.73 -5.32
C THR A 135 -11.71 -0.81 -5.11
N SER A 136 -12.87 -1.39 -4.79
CA SER A 136 -14.11 -0.64 -4.57
C SER A 136 -13.99 0.26 -3.34
N SER A 137 -13.43 -0.26 -2.25
CA SER A 137 -13.19 0.51 -1.02
C SER A 137 -12.29 1.73 -1.27
N LEU A 138 -11.23 1.59 -2.06
CA LEU A 138 -10.35 2.71 -2.43
C LEU A 138 -11.08 3.77 -3.27
N ILE A 139 -11.84 3.34 -4.28
CA ILE A 139 -12.61 4.27 -5.12
C ILE A 139 -13.64 5.02 -4.26
N ILE A 140 -14.37 4.32 -3.40
CA ILE A 140 -15.34 4.91 -2.47
C ILE A 140 -14.66 5.89 -1.52
N MET A 141 -13.52 5.52 -0.95
CA MET A 141 -12.74 6.39 -0.07
C MET A 141 -12.37 7.70 -0.77
N TYR A 142 -11.83 7.64 -1.99
CA TYR A 142 -11.49 8.84 -2.74
C TYR A 142 -12.71 9.71 -3.05
N LEU A 143 -13.82 9.11 -3.49
CA LEU A 143 -15.07 9.85 -3.71
C LEU A 143 -15.55 10.52 -2.42
N PHE A 144 -15.46 9.83 -1.30
CA PHE A 144 -15.82 10.38 0.01
C PHE A 144 -14.91 11.56 0.40
N THR A 145 -13.61 11.50 0.11
CA THR A 145 -12.70 12.63 0.37
C THR A 145 -13.06 13.87 -0.44
N VAL A 146 -13.48 13.70 -1.69
CA VAL A 146 -13.96 14.80 -2.55
C VAL A 146 -15.26 15.38 -2.00
N LEU A 147 -16.25 14.52 -1.72
CA LEU A 147 -17.55 14.97 -1.18
C LEU A 147 -17.38 15.69 0.17
N HIS A 148 -16.54 15.16 1.05
CA HIS A 148 -16.25 15.78 2.34
C HIS A 148 -15.64 17.18 2.18
N LYS A 149 -14.76 17.39 1.18
CA LYS A 149 -14.21 18.72 0.88
C LYS A 149 -15.26 19.65 0.28
N LEU A 150 -16.09 19.17 -0.64
CA LEU A 150 -17.15 19.98 -1.26
C LEU A 150 -18.24 20.40 -0.27
N ASN A 151 -18.47 19.63 0.78
CA ASN A 151 -19.49 19.90 1.79
C ASN A 151 -19.07 20.96 2.82
N TRP A 152 -17.79 21.29 2.92
CA TRP A 152 -17.23 22.22 3.92
C TRP A 152 -16.60 23.45 3.26
N ASP A 153 -16.09 24.38 4.07
CA ASP A 153 -15.42 25.61 3.62
C ASP A 153 -14.07 25.37 2.90
N PHE A 154 -13.86 24.21 2.28
CA PHE A 154 -12.63 23.87 1.56
C PHE A 154 -12.30 24.85 0.43
N LEU A 155 -13.32 25.43 -0.20
CA LEU A 155 -13.19 26.45 -1.25
C LEU A 155 -12.94 27.86 -0.71
N ASN A 156 -12.89 28.04 0.61
CA ASN A 156 -12.51 29.30 1.25
C ASN A 156 -11.01 29.27 1.61
N PRO A 157 -10.14 30.05 0.94
CA PRO A 157 -8.70 30.03 1.20
C PRO A 157 -8.29 30.36 2.64
N ALA A 158 -9.14 31.06 3.40
CA ALA A 158 -8.87 31.41 4.79
C ALA A 158 -8.94 30.22 5.76
N VAL A 159 -9.73 29.18 5.42
CA VAL A 159 -9.99 28.02 6.29
C VAL A 159 -9.77 26.68 5.58
N SER A 160 -9.33 26.70 4.33
CA SER A 160 -9.06 25.49 3.54
C SER A 160 -7.91 24.69 4.14
N CYS A 161 -8.16 23.41 4.43
CA CYS A 161 -7.13 22.52 4.96
C CYS A 161 -5.94 22.36 3.99
N ALA A 162 -6.18 22.36 2.68
CA ALA A 162 -5.11 22.26 1.69
C ALA A 162 -4.18 23.49 1.74
N VAL A 163 -4.75 24.69 1.95
CA VAL A 163 -3.96 25.92 2.11
C VAL A 163 -3.16 25.91 3.41
N SER A 164 -3.74 25.47 4.53
CA SER A 164 -3.03 25.33 5.82
C SER A 164 -1.83 24.39 5.67
N MET A 165 -2.06 23.19 5.14
CA MET A 165 -1.02 22.17 4.94
C MET A 165 0.08 22.65 3.98
N HIS A 166 -0.29 23.38 2.92
CA HIS A 166 0.69 23.96 2.00
C HIS A 166 1.58 25.00 2.68
N LYS A 167 1.02 25.86 3.54
CA LYS A 167 1.79 26.85 4.31
C LYS A 167 2.73 26.17 5.31
N GLU A 168 2.25 25.15 6.02
CA GLU A 168 3.07 24.35 6.95
C GLU A 168 4.23 23.64 6.23
N LEU A 169 3.95 23.09 5.05
CA LEU A 169 4.97 22.49 4.19
C LEU A 169 5.99 23.53 3.70
N ALA A 170 5.53 24.68 3.22
CA ALA A 170 6.40 25.77 2.75
C ALA A 170 7.28 26.36 3.86
N ALA A 171 6.80 26.38 5.10
CA ALA A 171 7.59 26.76 6.26
C ALA A 171 8.75 25.77 6.56
N SER A 172 8.56 24.50 6.18
CA SER A 172 9.55 23.43 6.40
C SER A 172 10.49 23.23 5.21
N VAL A 173 10.05 23.58 3.99
CA VAL A 173 10.79 23.36 2.74
C VAL A 173 10.89 24.68 1.96
N PRO A 174 12.03 25.41 2.07
CA PRO A 174 12.16 26.77 1.54
C PRO A 174 11.95 26.96 0.03
N ILE A 175 12.03 25.88 -0.76
CA ILE A 175 11.80 25.94 -2.22
C ILE A 175 10.31 26.05 -2.59
N ILE A 176 9.40 25.75 -1.65
CA ILE A 176 7.97 25.74 -1.91
C ILE A 176 7.43 27.17 -1.68
N PRO A 177 6.80 27.79 -2.69
CA PRO A 177 6.29 29.16 -2.56
C PRO A 177 5.11 29.22 -1.57
N SER A 178 5.08 30.25 -0.72
CA SER A 178 4.05 30.45 0.31
C SER A 178 3.15 31.68 0.11
N SER A 179 3.34 32.39 -0.99
CA SER A 179 2.58 33.60 -1.36
C SER A 179 1.12 33.32 -1.67
N GLU A 180 0.26 34.33 -1.55
CA GLU A 180 -1.20 34.18 -1.67
C GLU A 180 -1.69 33.59 -2.99
N TRP A 181 -0.97 33.81 -4.09
CA TRP A 181 -1.32 33.24 -5.39
C TRP A 181 -1.29 31.71 -5.41
N THR A 182 -0.60 31.04 -4.48
CA THR A 182 -0.53 29.57 -4.41
C THR A 182 -1.79 28.95 -3.81
N GLN A 183 -2.63 29.73 -3.12
CA GLN A 183 -3.78 29.20 -2.37
C GLN A 183 -4.82 28.54 -3.30
N TRP A 184 -5.23 29.23 -4.36
CA TRP A 184 -6.19 28.71 -5.33
C TRP A 184 -5.68 27.50 -6.13
N PRO A 185 -4.45 27.51 -6.69
CA PRO A 185 -3.84 26.34 -7.28
C PRO A 185 -3.79 25.13 -6.34
N THR A 186 -3.50 25.34 -5.06
CA THR A 186 -3.51 24.28 -4.05
C THR A 186 -4.91 23.70 -3.85
N ILE A 187 -5.93 24.54 -3.67
CA ILE A 187 -7.33 24.10 -3.51
C ILE A 187 -7.79 23.30 -4.73
N ILE A 188 -7.70 23.92 -5.92
CA ILE A 188 -8.20 23.34 -7.16
C ILE A 188 -7.38 22.12 -7.56
N GLY A 189 -6.05 22.16 -7.40
CA GLY A 189 -5.15 21.05 -7.70
C GLY A 189 -5.42 19.83 -6.84
N THR A 190 -5.57 20.01 -5.53
CA THR A 190 -5.95 18.90 -4.62
C THR A 190 -7.30 18.31 -5.01
N LEU A 191 -8.33 19.14 -5.21
CA LEU A 191 -9.66 18.65 -5.56
C LEU A 191 -9.67 17.93 -6.92
N PHE A 192 -8.97 18.48 -7.90
CA PHE A 192 -8.85 17.90 -9.23
C PHE A 192 -8.18 16.53 -9.19
N ILE A 193 -7.04 16.40 -8.49
CA ILE A 193 -6.32 15.12 -8.41
C ILE A 193 -7.14 14.09 -7.62
N GLU A 194 -7.73 14.48 -6.49
CA GLU A 194 -8.56 13.57 -5.68
C GLU A 194 -9.83 13.11 -6.38
N LEU A 195 -10.34 13.88 -7.35
CA LEU A 195 -11.44 13.48 -8.22
C LEU A 195 -10.95 12.65 -9.43
N ALA A 196 -9.80 13.00 -9.99
CA ALA A 196 -9.20 12.29 -11.12
C ALA A 196 -8.79 10.85 -10.76
N ILE A 197 -8.33 10.63 -9.52
CA ILE A 197 -7.93 9.28 -9.06
C ILE A 197 -9.10 8.27 -9.08
N PRO A 198 -10.24 8.48 -8.40
CA PRO A 198 -11.33 7.50 -8.40
C PRO A 198 -11.93 7.30 -9.79
N ILE A 199 -12.07 8.38 -10.57
CA ILE A 199 -12.52 8.34 -11.97
C ILE A 199 -11.54 7.48 -12.79
N GLY A 200 -10.25 7.78 -12.75
CA GLY A 200 -9.25 7.04 -13.52
C GLY A 200 -9.03 5.59 -13.09
N LEU A 201 -9.28 5.25 -11.81
CA LEU A 201 -9.22 3.87 -11.32
C LEU A 201 -10.44 3.04 -11.77
N TRP A 202 -11.58 3.69 -12.02
CA TRP A 202 -12.80 3.04 -12.50
C TRP A 202 -12.56 2.31 -13.83
N TRP A 203 -12.02 3.01 -14.83
CA TRP A 203 -11.76 2.45 -16.16
C TRP A 203 -10.44 1.68 -16.23
N ARG A 204 -10.51 0.46 -16.80
CA ARG A 204 -9.35 -0.44 -16.93
C ARG A 204 -8.19 0.17 -17.72
N THR A 205 -8.48 1.00 -18.71
CA THR A 205 -7.49 1.60 -19.61
C THR A 205 -6.65 2.67 -18.93
N THR A 206 -7.21 3.41 -17.97
CA THR A 206 -6.55 4.52 -17.28
C THR A 206 -5.86 4.10 -15.98
N ARG A 207 -6.22 2.94 -15.41
CA ARG A 207 -5.74 2.46 -14.10
C ARG A 207 -4.26 2.64 -13.85
N VAL A 208 -3.39 2.25 -14.78
CA VAL A 208 -1.94 2.31 -14.53
C VAL A 208 -1.45 3.76 -14.47
N ALA A 209 -1.89 4.61 -15.39
CA ALA A 209 -1.59 6.04 -15.34
C ALA A 209 -2.13 6.67 -14.05
N THR A 210 -3.31 6.26 -13.61
CA THR A 210 -3.92 6.74 -12.37
C THR A 210 -3.21 6.24 -11.12
N VAL A 211 -2.70 5.01 -11.11
CA VAL A 211 -1.83 4.52 -10.03
C VAL A 211 -0.54 5.34 -9.96
N ILE A 212 0.09 5.66 -11.10
CA ILE A 212 1.26 6.54 -11.14
C ILE A 212 0.93 7.92 -10.57
N LEU A 213 -0.19 8.52 -11.02
CA LEU A 213 -0.67 9.80 -10.49
C LEU A 213 -0.90 9.74 -8.97
N GLY A 214 -1.54 8.68 -8.48
CA GLY A 214 -1.79 8.46 -7.06
C GLY A 214 -0.50 8.31 -6.25
N LEU A 215 0.47 7.52 -6.74
CA LEU A 215 1.77 7.36 -6.09
C LEU A 215 2.51 8.71 -6.00
N LEU A 216 2.56 9.47 -7.10
CA LEU A 216 3.20 10.80 -7.11
C LEU A 216 2.49 11.80 -6.18
N PHE A 217 1.16 11.79 -6.16
CA PHE A 217 0.37 12.64 -5.28
C PHE A 217 0.64 12.33 -3.81
N HIS A 218 0.63 11.05 -3.43
CA HIS A 218 0.92 10.63 -2.05
C HIS A 218 2.38 10.82 -1.66
N TRP A 219 3.31 10.71 -2.61
CA TRP A 219 4.70 11.09 -2.37
C TRP A 219 4.82 12.57 -1.99
N PHE A 220 4.14 13.45 -2.74
CA PHE A 220 4.14 14.88 -2.45
C PHE A 220 3.47 15.20 -1.11
N LEU A 221 2.32 14.58 -0.82
CA LEU A 221 1.64 14.75 0.47
C LEU A 221 2.49 14.28 1.66
N ALA A 222 3.20 13.17 1.52
CA ALA A 222 4.04 12.61 2.56
C ALA A 222 5.21 13.54 3.00
N LEU A 223 5.56 14.56 2.19
CA LEU A 223 6.53 15.58 2.58
C LEU A 223 6.05 16.44 3.76
N HIS A 224 4.74 16.49 4.01
CA HIS A 224 4.19 17.23 5.12
C HIS A 224 4.68 16.66 6.47
N PRO A 225 5.08 17.51 7.44
CA PRO A 225 5.70 17.08 8.69
C PRO A 225 4.75 16.39 9.69
N HIS A 226 3.57 15.95 9.25
CA HIS A 226 2.59 15.28 10.11
C HIS A 226 2.64 13.76 9.90
N GLY A 227 2.96 13.00 10.94
CA GLY A 227 3.24 11.56 10.83
C GLY A 227 2.14 10.72 10.22
N GLY A 228 0.88 11.05 10.52
CA GLY A 228 -0.27 10.37 9.92
C GLY A 228 -0.33 10.42 8.38
N ILE A 229 0.35 11.38 7.73
CA ILE A 229 0.24 11.56 6.27
C ILE A 229 1.14 10.58 5.52
N TYR A 230 2.42 10.46 5.87
CA TYR A 230 3.27 9.43 5.25
C TYR A 230 2.78 8.02 5.63
N SER A 231 2.18 7.87 6.81
CA SER A 231 1.55 6.63 7.24
C SER A 231 0.41 6.21 6.32
N PHE A 232 -0.53 7.12 6.07
CA PHE A 232 -1.62 6.89 5.13
C PHE A 232 -1.10 6.65 3.70
N SER A 233 -0.11 7.43 3.28
CA SER A 233 0.52 7.30 1.97
C SER A 233 1.10 5.89 1.77
N HIS A 234 1.76 5.32 2.78
CA HIS A 234 2.30 3.96 2.71
C HIS A 234 1.23 2.89 2.55
N LEU A 235 0.12 3.02 3.27
CA LEU A 235 -1.02 2.13 3.13
C LEU A 235 -1.53 2.16 1.68
N LEU A 236 -1.70 3.34 1.10
CA LEU A 236 -2.15 3.46 -0.30
C LEU A 236 -1.14 2.88 -1.29
N TYR A 237 0.15 3.09 -1.06
CA TYR A 237 1.21 2.43 -1.84
C TYR A 237 1.03 0.91 -1.83
N ALA A 238 0.79 0.30 -0.67
CA ALA A 238 0.54 -1.13 -0.56
C ALA A 238 -0.74 -1.56 -1.28
N LEU A 239 -1.85 -0.84 -1.07
CA LEU A 239 -3.14 -1.20 -1.65
C LEU A 239 -3.18 -1.00 -3.17
N TYR A 240 -2.38 -0.08 -3.75
CA TYR A 240 -2.30 0.07 -5.21
C TYR A 240 -1.82 -1.18 -5.95
N ALA A 241 -1.15 -2.12 -5.25
CA ALA A 241 -0.79 -3.42 -5.81
C ALA A 241 -2.00 -4.16 -6.40
N VAL A 242 -3.20 -4.02 -5.81
CA VAL A 242 -4.41 -4.71 -6.29
C VAL A 242 -4.89 -4.20 -7.65
N PHE A 243 -4.53 -2.98 -8.05
CA PHE A 243 -4.84 -2.48 -9.39
C PHE A 243 -3.87 -2.99 -10.43
N LEU A 244 -2.61 -3.18 -10.04
CA LEU A 244 -1.51 -3.53 -10.92
C LEU A 244 -1.43 -5.03 -11.20
N PHE A 245 -1.77 -5.87 -10.22
CA PHE A 245 -1.52 -7.31 -10.31
C PHE A 245 -2.81 -8.13 -10.21
N SER A 246 -2.83 -9.24 -10.95
CA SER A 246 -3.69 -10.39 -10.74
C SER A 246 -2.91 -11.52 -10.06
N SER A 247 -3.60 -12.56 -9.63
CA SER A 247 -3.02 -13.81 -9.12
C SER A 247 -2.09 -14.50 -10.13
N HIS A 248 -2.30 -14.29 -11.43
CA HIS A 248 -1.46 -14.84 -12.49
C HIS A 248 -0.17 -14.03 -12.72
N ASP A 249 -0.09 -12.80 -12.21
CA ASP A 249 1.10 -11.97 -12.34
C ASP A 249 2.17 -12.33 -11.31
N ASN A 250 3.42 -11.98 -11.60
CA ASN A 250 4.52 -12.12 -10.66
C ASN A 250 5.11 -10.75 -10.30
N PRO A 251 4.65 -10.10 -9.22
CA PRO A 251 5.18 -8.80 -8.78
C PRO A 251 6.68 -8.83 -8.50
N PHE A 252 7.21 -10.00 -8.11
CA PHE A 252 8.61 -10.15 -7.75
C PHE A 252 9.53 -10.48 -8.91
N GLN A 253 9.10 -10.29 -10.17
CA GLN A 253 9.86 -10.66 -11.36
C GLN A 253 11.30 -10.09 -11.36
N ILE A 254 11.49 -8.82 -11.01
CA ILE A 254 12.82 -8.19 -10.93
C ILE A 254 13.67 -8.84 -9.83
N TRP A 255 13.03 -9.28 -8.76
CA TRP A 255 13.66 -9.82 -7.56
C TRP A 255 13.90 -11.34 -7.63
N GLN A 256 13.42 -12.04 -8.67
CA GLN A 256 13.56 -13.49 -8.82
C GLN A 256 15.01 -13.98 -8.87
N ARG A 257 15.93 -13.12 -9.31
CA ARG A 257 17.37 -13.45 -9.40
C ARG A 257 18.07 -13.43 -8.04
N ILE A 258 17.40 -12.91 -7.00
CA ILE A 258 17.98 -12.84 -5.66
C ILE A 258 17.94 -14.25 -5.04
N PRO A 259 19.09 -14.78 -4.55
CA PRO A 259 19.11 -16.08 -3.87
C PRO A 259 18.28 -16.04 -2.58
N LYS A 260 17.87 -17.21 -2.08
CA LYS A 260 17.06 -17.31 -0.85
C LYS A 260 17.68 -16.55 0.35
N PHE A 261 19.00 -16.60 0.47
CA PHE A 261 19.74 -15.85 1.49
C PHE A 261 19.60 -14.33 1.31
N GLY A 262 19.63 -13.83 0.07
CA GLY A 262 19.39 -12.42 -0.22
C GLY A 262 17.97 -11.98 0.10
N VAL A 263 16.96 -12.82 -0.13
CA VAL A 263 15.57 -12.53 0.28
C VAL A 263 15.46 -12.47 1.81
N LEU A 264 16.10 -13.38 2.53
CA LEU A 264 16.15 -13.33 3.99
C LEU A 264 16.87 -12.07 4.49
N ALA A 265 18.02 -11.73 3.89
CA ALA A 265 18.76 -10.52 4.22
C ALA A 265 17.94 -9.25 4.00
N ALA A 266 17.16 -9.16 2.90
CA ALA A 266 16.26 -8.04 2.65
C ALA A 266 15.16 -7.90 3.72
N LYS A 267 14.59 -9.02 4.18
CA LYS A 267 13.61 -9.01 5.28
C LYS A 267 14.23 -8.60 6.61
N LEU A 268 15.43 -9.11 6.92
CA LEU A 268 16.16 -8.71 8.11
C LEU A 268 16.56 -7.23 8.04
N ALA A 269 16.94 -6.72 6.87
CA ALA A 269 17.20 -5.31 6.64
C ALA A 269 15.94 -4.45 6.87
N ALA A 270 14.76 -4.89 6.42
CA ALA A 270 13.49 -4.22 6.71
C ALA A 270 13.21 -4.13 8.22
N VAL A 271 13.42 -5.23 8.95
CA VAL A 271 13.27 -5.26 10.42
C VAL A 271 14.32 -4.35 11.09
N PHE A 272 15.56 -4.37 10.61
CA PHE A 272 16.63 -3.52 11.11
C PHE A 272 16.33 -2.03 10.89
N VAL A 273 15.87 -1.64 9.69
CA VAL A 273 15.46 -0.26 9.39
C VAL A 273 14.34 0.20 10.33
N PHE A 274 13.32 -0.62 10.53
CA PHE A 274 12.24 -0.33 11.48
C PHE A 274 12.77 -0.20 12.92
N GLY A 275 13.57 -1.15 13.39
CA GLY A 275 14.15 -1.13 14.73
C GLY A 275 15.07 0.07 14.97
N LEU A 276 15.89 0.42 13.98
CA LEU A 276 16.75 1.60 14.02
C LEU A 276 15.92 2.89 14.07
N ALA A 277 14.86 2.99 13.26
CA ALA A 277 13.95 4.14 13.29
C ALA A 277 13.28 4.29 14.67
N CYS A 278 12.78 3.20 15.27
CA CYS A 278 12.23 3.20 16.63
C CYS A 278 13.27 3.66 17.66
N PHE A 279 14.48 3.11 17.61
CA PHE A 279 15.58 3.49 18.51
C PHE A 279 15.90 4.98 18.40
N LEU A 280 16.04 5.49 17.18
CA LEU A 280 16.33 6.90 16.93
C LEU A 280 15.19 7.82 17.39
N GLN A 281 13.93 7.43 17.20
CA GLN A 281 12.78 8.19 17.70
C GLN A 281 12.77 8.25 19.24
N ILE A 282 13.00 7.12 19.91
CA ILE A 282 13.09 7.06 21.38
C ILE A 282 14.23 7.96 21.87
N HIS A 283 15.41 7.84 21.27
CA HIS A 283 16.57 8.65 21.62
C HIS A 283 16.32 10.14 21.38
N ALA A 284 15.67 10.51 20.26
CA ALA A 284 15.28 11.88 19.98
C ALA A 284 14.38 12.44 21.09
N TYR A 285 13.33 11.71 21.49
CA TYR A 285 12.47 12.17 22.59
C TYR A 285 13.21 12.26 23.94
N GLN A 286 14.12 11.32 24.25
CA GLN A 286 14.89 11.33 25.49
C GLN A 286 15.89 12.49 25.58
N THR A 287 16.45 12.91 24.45
CA THR A 287 17.42 14.01 24.36
C THR A 287 16.77 15.39 24.18
N GLY A 288 15.45 15.48 24.33
CA GLY A 288 14.70 16.73 24.18
C GLY A 288 14.39 17.11 22.73
N GLY A 289 14.64 16.20 21.78
CA GLY A 289 14.19 16.33 20.40
C GLY A 289 12.67 16.37 20.31
N GLY A 290 12.15 17.38 19.62
CA GLY A 290 10.71 17.57 19.44
C GLY A 290 10.08 16.59 18.44
N PHE A 291 8.75 16.64 18.36
CA PHE A 291 7.93 15.84 17.43
C PHE A 291 8.45 15.86 15.99
N LEU A 292 8.90 17.02 15.48
CA LEU A 292 9.38 17.17 14.11
C LEU A 292 10.59 16.27 13.80
N ILE A 293 11.52 16.13 14.75
CA ILE A 293 12.73 15.29 14.57
C ILE A 293 12.33 13.81 14.54
N ALA A 294 11.51 13.38 15.52
CA ALA A 294 10.99 12.02 15.56
C ALA A 294 10.18 11.68 14.30
N ASN A 295 9.41 12.65 13.80
CA ASN A 295 8.62 12.50 12.60
C ASN A 295 9.49 12.39 11.33
N ALA A 296 10.56 13.18 11.23
CA ALA A 296 11.51 13.10 10.13
C ALA A 296 12.17 11.71 10.04
N ILE A 297 12.52 11.10 11.19
CA ILE A 297 13.04 9.73 11.23
C ILE A 297 12.03 8.74 10.62
N GLY A 298 10.75 8.85 11.01
CA GLY A 298 9.67 8.03 10.45
C GLY A 298 9.50 8.23 8.93
N PHE A 299 9.57 9.48 8.47
CA PHE A 299 9.51 9.83 7.05
C PHE A 299 10.65 9.18 6.23
N TYR A 300 11.89 9.20 6.71
CA TYR A 300 13.00 8.57 5.98
C TYR A 300 12.88 7.04 5.95
N ALA A 301 12.39 6.42 7.03
CA ALA A 301 12.10 4.99 7.03
C ALA A 301 10.99 4.66 6.02
N TRP A 302 9.92 5.46 6.00
CA TRP A 302 8.85 5.37 5.00
C TRP A 302 9.40 5.46 3.56
N LEU A 303 10.26 6.43 3.27
CA LEU A 303 10.81 6.63 1.94
C LEU A 303 11.53 5.37 1.42
N LEU A 304 12.30 4.68 2.27
CA LEU A 304 12.97 3.43 1.91
C LEU A 304 11.97 2.33 1.53
N PHE A 305 10.92 2.14 2.31
CA PHE A 305 9.89 1.14 2.01
C PHE A 305 9.05 1.52 0.78
N ALA A 306 8.72 2.80 0.62
CA ALA A 306 7.96 3.32 -0.52
C ALA A 306 8.74 3.15 -1.84
N LEU A 307 10.05 3.40 -1.83
CA LEU A 307 10.94 3.16 -2.97
C LEU A 307 10.99 1.66 -3.32
N TRP A 308 11.09 0.78 -2.32
CA TRP A 308 11.08 -0.66 -2.54
C TRP A 308 9.76 -1.17 -3.15
N LEU A 309 8.60 -0.69 -2.65
CA LEU A 309 7.29 -1.01 -3.22
C LEU A 309 7.19 -0.52 -4.67
N THR A 310 7.60 0.71 -4.94
CA THR A 310 7.57 1.30 -6.29
C THR A 310 8.48 0.53 -7.26
N ALA A 311 9.66 0.11 -6.81
CA ALA A 311 10.56 -0.73 -7.60
C ALA A 311 9.93 -2.09 -7.95
N THR A 312 9.11 -2.66 -7.06
CA THR A 312 8.32 -3.87 -7.33
C THR A 312 7.24 -3.64 -8.39
N TYR A 313 6.72 -2.41 -8.52
CA TYR A 313 5.70 -2.05 -9.51
C TYR A 313 6.29 -1.79 -10.90
N ALA A 314 7.58 -1.46 -10.99
CA ALA A 314 8.26 -1.04 -12.22
C ALA A 314 8.02 -1.95 -13.46
N PRO A 315 8.01 -3.30 -13.38
CA PRO A 315 7.75 -4.16 -14.53
C PRO A 315 6.37 -3.92 -15.15
N MET A 316 5.36 -3.80 -14.29
CA MET A 316 3.99 -3.61 -14.73
C MET A 316 3.78 -2.22 -15.29
N LEU A 317 4.37 -1.20 -14.64
CA LEU A 317 4.34 0.18 -15.12
C LEU A 317 4.99 0.30 -16.51
N ARG A 318 6.14 -0.36 -16.73
CA ARG A 318 6.82 -0.40 -18.03
C ARG A 318 6.01 -1.11 -19.10
N LYS A 319 5.41 -2.26 -18.78
CA LYS A 319 4.57 -3.04 -19.71
C LYS A 319 3.36 -2.24 -20.18
N ALA A 320 2.74 -1.47 -19.28
CA ALA A 320 1.60 -0.62 -19.61
C ALA A 320 1.99 0.57 -20.49
N GLY A 321 3.14 1.21 -20.23
CA GLY A 321 3.64 2.33 -21.05
C GLY A 321 3.90 1.97 -22.52
N TRP A 322 4.18 0.71 -22.82
CA TRP A 322 4.37 0.22 -24.21
C TRP A 322 3.10 -0.30 -24.89
N ARG A 323 2.01 -0.55 -24.17
CA ARG A 323 0.74 -1.01 -24.75
C ARG A 323 -0.17 0.12 -25.25
N SER A 324 0.31 1.36 -25.26
CA SER A 324 -0.43 2.54 -25.74
C SER A 324 -0.48 2.69 -27.27
N ALA A 325 0.07 1.76 -28.05
CA ALA A 325 -0.25 1.66 -29.48
C ALA A 325 -1.42 0.70 -29.64
N PRO A 326 -2.66 1.18 -29.89
CA PRO A 326 -3.73 0.29 -30.30
C PRO A 326 -3.30 -0.43 -31.58
N GLU A 327 -3.37 -1.76 -31.60
CA GLU A 327 -3.33 -2.49 -32.86
C GLU A 327 -4.44 -1.92 -33.75
N PRO A 328 -4.16 -1.57 -35.02
CA PRO A 328 -5.18 -1.10 -35.92
C PRO A 328 -6.24 -2.20 -36.02
N MET A 329 -7.44 -1.92 -35.52
CA MET A 329 -8.57 -2.83 -35.66
C MET A 329 -8.73 -3.16 -37.15
N GLY A 330 -8.44 -4.41 -37.50
CA GLY A 330 -8.83 -4.97 -38.78
C GLY A 330 -10.33 -4.77 -38.91
N ARG A 331 -10.75 -3.97 -39.89
CA ARG A 331 -12.16 -3.82 -40.22
C ARG A 331 -12.70 -5.17 -40.69
N PRO A 332 -13.95 -5.53 -40.32
CA PRO A 332 -14.62 -6.71 -40.87
C PRO A 332 -14.79 -6.63 -42.38
#